data_AF-A0A815RR27-F1
#
_entry.id   AF-A0A815RR27-F1
#
_cell.length_a   1.000
_cell.length_b   1.000
_cell.length_c   1.000
_cell.angle_alpha   90.00
_cell.angle_beta   90.00
_cell.angle_gamma   90.00
#
_symmetry.space_group_name_H-M   'P 1'
#
loop_
_entity.id
_entity.type
_entity.pdbx_description
1 polymer ?
#
loop_
_entity_poly.entity_id
_entity_poly.type
_entity_poly.pdbx_seq_one_letter_code
_entity_poly.pdbx_strand_id
1 'polypeptide(L)'
;MIIDIINRNIVTKIQFTFETNNYSNYALKSTKISSLLNNENILEYLNLTDLSFDDCLLVVKGSNEHILTKEDLQKSIDTYSITENEPIHFQIMTLVQITKYDDEEQIKVPLLNRNITIEELLHLTRKSIDIYKYLATNDTKRILNSNEKLSNLNKTKFILIKENEMCLVLIKKSNDLQPIHVTEEENEKYQRFIVCATIADVNKENQQDILHQYLLYSNDIVPSTDIQLITFQSESLIQFIAIDQNLPITVTIKNTEVNKSIQFNCRLSITIKRLYGIACQLFCLKREYYCLIMNETTLDDDDVC
;
A
#
# COMPACT_ATOMS: atom_id res chain seq x y z
N MET A 1 -4.78 2.17 59.88
CA MET A 1 -4.88 1.83 58.45
C MET A 1 -6.26 2.26 57.99
N ILE A 2 -6.35 3.46 57.41
CA ILE A 2 -7.62 3.99 56.89
C ILE A 2 -7.77 3.37 55.51
N ILE A 3 -8.69 2.42 55.38
CA ILE A 3 -9.17 1.97 54.07
C ILE A 3 -10.09 3.09 53.61
N ASP A 4 -9.62 3.93 52.69
CA ASP A 4 -10.50 4.87 51.99
C ASP A 4 -11.54 4.05 51.22
N ILE A 5 -12.75 3.98 51.77
CA ILE A 5 -13.91 3.42 51.10
C ILE A 5 -14.25 4.43 50.01
N ILE A 6 -13.69 4.25 48.81
CA ILE A 6 -14.15 4.97 47.63
C ILE A 6 -15.64 4.70 47.52
N ASN A 7 -16.46 5.75 47.66
CA ASN A 7 -17.89 5.64 47.50
C ASN A 7 -18.15 5.02 46.12
N ARG A 8 -18.78 3.85 46.09
CA ARG A 8 -19.03 3.08 44.85
C ARG A 8 -19.79 3.90 43.82
N ASN A 9 -20.53 4.93 44.24
CA ASN A 9 -21.24 5.83 43.35
C ASN A 9 -20.33 6.75 42.51
N ILE A 10 -19.03 6.85 42.83
CA ILE A 10 -18.06 7.71 42.13
C ILE A 10 -17.33 6.93 41.01
N VAL A 11 -17.33 5.60 41.06
CA VAL A 11 -16.68 4.73 40.07
C VAL A 11 -17.73 4.14 39.15
N THR A 12 -17.42 4.01 37.87
CA THR A 12 -18.28 3.29 36.91
C THR A 12 -17.46 2.27 36.12
N LYS A 13 -18.13 1.20 35.68
CA LYS A 13 -17.55 0.22 34.77
C LYS A 13 -17.67 0.74 33.35
N ILE A 14 -16.57 0.65 32.60
CA ILE A 14 -16.48 1.06 31.22
C ILE A 14 -16.10 -0.16 30.39
N GLN A 15 -16.83 -0.37 29.31
CA GLN A 15 -16.56 -1.44 28.36
C GLN A 15 -16.22 -0.86 26.99
N PHE A 16 -15.05 -1.20 26.48
CA PHE A 16 -14.64 -0.93 25.11
C PHE A 16 -14.87 -2.19 24.27
N THR A 17 -15.43 -2.01 23.08
CA THR A 17 -15.77 -3.10 22.18
C THR A 17 -15.24 -2.80 20.78
N PHE A 18 -14.62 -3.79 20.15
CA PHE A 18 -14.20 -3.73 18.75
C PHE A 18 -14.31 -5.15 18.17
N GLU A 19 -15.01 -5.29 17.03
CA GLU A 19 -15.32 -6.61 16.46
C GLU A 19 -15.93 -7.56 17.50
N THR A 20 -15.28 -8.69 17.79
CA THR A 20 -15.68 -9.66 18.81
C THR A 20 -14.97 -9.45 20.15
N ASN A 21 -14.00 -8.53 20.21
CA ASN A 21 -13.16 -8.29 21.37
C ASN A 21 -13.80 -7.27 22.30
N ASN A 22 -13.66 -7.51 23.60
CA ASN A 22 -14.18 -6.65 24.65
C ASN A 22 -13.10 -6.42 25.71
N TYR A 23 -12.92 -5.18 26.10
CA TYR A 23 -12.09 -4.79 27.23
C TYR A 23 -12.95 -4.05 28.24
N SER A 24 -12.77 -4.33 29.53
CA SER A 24 -13.51 -3.65 30.59
C SER A 24 -12.55 -3.10 31.63
N ASN A 25 -12.81 -1.87 32.08
CA ASN A 25 -12.07 -1.24 33.16
C ASN A 25 -13.01 -0.45 34.08
N TYR A 26 -12.55 -0.12 35.28
CA TYR A 26 -13.24 0.77 36.20
C TYR A 26 -12.54 2.13 36.19
N ALA A 27 -13.32 3.21 36.10
CA ALA A 27 -12.79 4.57 36.17
C ALA A 27 -13.68 5.47 37.02
N LEU A 28 -13.12 6.59 37.49
CA LEU A 28 -13.89 7.61 38.17
C LEU A 28 -14.83 8.26 37.16
N LYS A 29 -16.09 8.48 37.53
CA LYS A 29 -17.10 9.15 36.71
C LYS A 29 -16.65 10.54 36.25
N SER A 30 -15.82 11.22 37.05
CA SER A 30 -15.21 12.52 36.74
C SER A 30 -14.06 12.47 35.73
N THR A 31 -13.51 11.29 35.43
CA THR A 31 -12.42 11.14 34.45
C THR A 31 -12.91 11.56 33.06
N LYS A 32 -12.06 12.27 32.31
CA LYS A 32 -12.34 12.64 30.92
C LYS A 32 -12.23 11.43 30.01
N ILE A 33 -13.05 11.35 28.98
CA ILE A 33 -13.01 10.23 28.03
C ILE A 33 -11.65 10.14 27.33
N SER A 34 -11.07 11.26 26.90
CA SER A 34 -9.74 11.29 26.29
C SER A 34 -8.65 10.68 27.18
N SER A 35 -8.77 10.83 28.50
CA SER A 35 -7.81 10.28 29.46
C SER A 35 -7.88 8.75 29.55
N LEU A 36 -9.02 8.14 29.20
CA LEU A 36 -9.13 6.68 29.11
C LEU A 36 -8.36 6.14 27.91
N LEU A 37 -8.38 6.88 26.80
CA LEU A 37 -7.75 6.50 25.52
C LEU A 37 -6.21 6.59 25.58
N ASN A 38 -5.66 7.30 26.57
CA ASN A 38 -4.21 7.30 26.78
C ASN A 38 -3.68 5.98 27.38
N ASN A 39 -4.55 5.02 27.70
CA ASN A 39 -4.13 3.69 28.13
C ASN A 39 -3.85 2.82 26.90
N GLU A 40 -2.58 2.73 26.51
CA GLU A 40 -2.11 1.98 25.34
C GLU A 40 -2.54 0.51 25.35
N ASN A 41 -2.79 -0.06 26.53
CA ASN A 41 -3.25 -1.44 26.66
C ASN A 41 -4.64 -1.67 26.06
N ILE A 42 -5.50 -0.64 25.94
CA ILE A 42 -6.87 -0.81 25.40
C ILE A 42 -6.81 -1.32 23.96
N LEU A 43 -5.96 -0.73 23.12
CA LEU A 43 -5.85 -1.13 21.72
C LEU A 43 -5.21 -2.52 21.59
N GLU A 44 -4.22 -2.83 22.42
CA GLU A 44 -3.61 -4.15 22.48
C GLU A 44 -4.63 -5.24 22.85
N TYR A 45 -5.42 -5.04 23.91
CA TYR A 45 -6.47 -5.99 24.32
C TYR A 45 -7.59 -6.14 23.28
N LEU A 46 -7.77 -5.17 22.40
CA LEU A 46 -8.74 -5.20 21.30
C LEU A 46 -8.15 -5.71 19.97
N ASN A 47 -6.87 -6.11 19.96
CA ASN A 47 -6.13 -6.55 18.78
C ASN A 47 -6.00 -5.47 17.68
N LEU A 48 -5.72 -4.24 18.14
CA LEU A 48 -5.54 -3.02 17.36
C LEU A 48 -4.12 -2.44 17.53
N THR A 49 -3.09 -3.30 17.56
CA THR A 49 -1.70 -2.90 17.88
C THR A 49 -1.06 -1.94 16.88
N ASP A 50 -1.54 -1.92 15.63
CA ASP A 50 -0.96 -1.11 14.55
C ASP A 50 -1.70 0.23 14.34
N LEU A 51 -2.59 0.60 15.27
CA LEU A 51 -3.45 1.77 15.14
C LEU A 51 -3.26 2.73 16.30
N SER A 52 -3.40 4.02 15.99
CA SER A 52 -3.53 5.07 17.00
C SER A 52 -5.01 5.37 17.26
N PHE A 53 -5.32 5.96 18.42
CA PHE A 53 -6.68 6.44 18.67
C PHE A 53 -7.10 7.58 17.73
N ASP A 54 -6.15 8.28 17.10
CA ASP A 54 -6.45 9.29 16.06
C ASP A 54 -6.99 8.65 14.76
N ASP A 55 -6.70 7.36 14.55
CA ASP A 55 -7.24 6.54 13.45
C ASP A 55 -8.55 5.83 13.84
N CYS A 56 -9.12 6.15 15.01
CA CYS A 56 -10.33 5.54 15.53
C CYS A 56 -11.44 6.57 15.75
N LEU A 57 -12.68 6.11 15.67
CA LEU A 57 -13.83 6.83 16.20
C LEU A 57 -14.39 6.07 17.38
N LEU A 58 -14.85 6.79 18.40
CA LEU A 58 -15.60 6.21 19.51
C LEU A 58 -17.09 6.46 19.33
N VAL A 59 -17.87 5.43 19.56
CA VAL A 59 -19.33 5.46 19.54
C VAL A 59 -19.82 5.07 20.93
N VAL A 60 -20.66 5.91 21.54
CA VAL A 60 -21.34 5.51 22.79
C VAL A 60 -22.54 4.65 22.43
N LYS A 61 -22.60 3.43 22.98
CA LYS A 61 -23.74 2.53 22.82
C LYS A 61 -24.79 2.77 23.90
N GLY A 62 -26.06 2.77 23.50
CA GLY A 62 -27.21 2.96 24.37
C GLY A 62 -28.42 3.48 23.60
N SER A 63 -29.36 4.10 24.31
CA SER A 63 -30.61 4.63 23.74
C SER A 63 -30.39 5.73 22.68
N ASN A 64 -29.29 6.47 22.79
CA ASN A 64 -28.88 7.52 21.87
C ASN A 64 -27.47 7.25 21.36
N GLU A 65 -27.35 6.25 20.49
CA GLU A 65 -26.09 5.93 19.84
C GLU A 65 -25.57 7.12 19.02
N HIS A 66 -24.37 7.59 19.31
CA HIS A 66 -23.73 8.67 18.56
C HIS A 66 -22.21 8.56 18.57
N ILE A 67 -21.60 9.05 17.50
CA ILE A 67 -20.16 9.16 17.35
C ILE A 67 -19.67 10.34 18.18
N LEU A 68 -18.67 10.12 19.03
CA LEU A 68 -18.10 11.15 19.87
C LEU A 68 -17.24 12.14 19.06
N THR A 69 -17.50 13.42 19.24
CA THR A 69 -16.68 14.51 18.69
C THR A 69 -15.47 14.79 19.59
N LYS A 70 -14.54 15.64 19.11
CA LYS A 70 -13.41 16.11 19.94
C LYS A 70 -13.87 16.83 21.22
N GLU A 71 -14.99 17.54 21.15
CA GLU A 71 -15.58 18.21 22.32
C GLU A 71 -16.13 17.17 23.31
N ASP A 72 -16.77 16.12 22.82
CA ASP A 72 -17.28 15.03 23.65
C ASP A 72 -16.17 14.28 24.38
N LEU A 73 -15.01 14.11 23.74
CA LEU A 73 -13.84 13.48 24.37
C LEU A 73 -13.30 14.28 25.58
N GLN A 74 -13.58 15.58 25.66
CA GLN A 74 -13.21 16.42 26.80
C GLN A 74 -14.20 16.38 27.96
N LYS A 75 -15.39 15.82 27.75
CA LYS A 75 -16.42 15.67 28.78
C LYS A 75 -16.05 14.55 29.76
N SER A 76 -16.60 14.61 30.96
CA SER A 76 -16.51 13.51 31.92
C SER A 76 -17.31 12.31 31.43
N ILE A 77 -16.86 11.12 31.81
CA ILE A 77 -17.55 9.86 31.51
C ILE A 77 -18.98 9.87 32.02
N ASP A 78 -19.22 10.52 33.17
CA ASP A 78 -20.55 10.58 33.79
C ASP A 78 -21.65 11.18 32.90
N THR A 79 -21.26 12.01 31.93
CA THR A 79 -22.17 12.59 30.94
C THR A 79 -22.96 11.51 30.18
N TYR A 80 -22.42 10.30 30.08
CA TYR A 80 -23.00 9.17 29.35
C TYR A 80 -23.51 8.05 30.26
N SER A 81 -23.48 8.24 31.58
CA SER A 81 -24.12 7.33 32.54
C SER A 81 -25.65 7.47 32.42
N ILE A 82 -26.35 6.45 31.91
CA ILE A 82 -27.82 6.46 31.83
C ILE A 82 -28.45 6.13 33.19
N THR A 83 -27.84 5.20 33.94
CA THR A 83 -28.27 4.82 35.30
C THR A 83 -27.04 4.67 36.20
N GLU A 84 -27.22 4.80 37.53
CA GLU A 84 -26.10 4.88 38.48
C GLU A 84 -25.18 3.64 38.50
N ASN A 85 -25.65 2.50 37.97
CA ASN A 85 -24.99 1.19 38.06
C ASN A 85 -24.77 0.48 36.72
N GLU A 86 -25.22 1.04 35.58
CA GLU A 86 -24.98 0.41 34.29
C GLU A 86 -23.59 0.72 33.73
N PRO A 87 -22.92 -0.27 33.11
CA PRO A 87 -21.67 -0.01 32.44
C PRO A 87 -21.88 0.90 31.23
N ILE A 88 -20.93 1.82 31.04
CA ILE A 88 -20.88 2.66 29.85
C ILE A 88 -20.16 1.87 28.76
N HIS A 89 -20.79 1.74 27.60
CA HIS A 89 -20.27 0.97 26.49
C HIS A 89 -19.78 1.91 25.40
N PHE A 90 -18.48 1.86 25.12
CA PHE A 90 -17.87 2.49 23.96
C PHE A 90 -17.60 1.42 22.90
N GLN A 91 -18.09 1.62 21.69
CA GLN A 91 -17.66 0.87 20.52
C GLN A 91 -16.60 1.67 19.77
N ILE A 92 -15.50 1.01 19.43
CA ILE A 92 -14.45 1.57 18.59
C ILE A 92 -14.79 1.25 17.14
N MET A 93 -14.63 2.25 16.26
CA MET A 93 -14.60 2.07 14.82
C MET A 93 -13.21 2.43 14.31
N THR A 94 -12.70 1.70 13.33
CA THR A 94 -11.44 2.05 12.65
C THR A 94 -11.74 2.91 11.43
N LEU A 95 -10.90 3.92 11.19
CA LEU A 95 -10.98 4.74 10.00
C LEU A 95 -10.05 4.18 8.92
N VAL A 96 -10.64 3.66 7.85
CA VAL A 96 -9.88 3.32 6.65
C VAL A 96 -9.78 4.54 5.75
N GLN A 97 -8.56 4.92 5.41
CA GLN A 97 -8.28 6.02 4.50
C GLN A 97 -8.03 5.47 3.09
N ILE A 98 -8.77 5.99 2.12
CA ILE A 98 -8.66 5.63 0.71
C ILE A 98 -8.34 6.92 -0.05
N THR A 99 -7.18 7.00 -0.68
CA THR A 99 -6.76 8.15 -1.47
C THR A 99 -6.99 7.84 -2.96
N LYS A 100 -7.70 8.69 -3.68
CA LYS A 100 -7.81 8.57 -5.13
C LYS A 100 -6.47 8.82 -5.81
N TYR A 101 -6.20 8.05 -6.85
CA TYR A 101 -4.92 8.15 -7.56
C TYR A 101 -4.81 9.37 -8.48
N ASP A 102 -5.93 9.83 -9.05
CA ASP A 102 -5.95 10.87 -10.08
C ASP A 102 -5.98 12.31 -9.52
N ASP A 103 -6.72 12.53 -8.43
CA ASP A 103 -6.96 13.86 -7.85
C ASP A 103 -6.53 13.98 -6.37
N GLU A 104 -5.97 12.90 -5.80
CA GLU A 104 -5.56 12.79 -4.39
C GLU A 104 -6.69 13.03 -3.36
N GLU A 105 -7.98 12.98 -3.77
CA GLU A 105 -9.11 13.09 -2.84
C GLU A 105 -9.04 11.97 -1.80
N GLN A 106 -9.16 12.35 -0.53
CA GLN A 106 -9.18 11.39 0.57
C GLN A 106 -10.61 11.06 0.98
N ILE A 107 -10.91 9.76 0.98
CA ILE A 107 -12.16 9.18 1.47
C ILE A 107 -11.84 8.48 2.78
N LYS A 108 -12.58 8.81 3.84
CA LYS A 108 -12.49 8.11 5.13
C LYS A 108 -13.71 7.24 5.32
N VAL A 109 -13.50 5.94 5.44
CA VAL A 109 -14.55 4.93 5.62
C VAL A 109 -14.48 4.42 7.05
N PRO A 110 -15.46 4.73 7.91
CA PRO A 110 -15.50 4.21 9.27
C PRO A 110 -16.02 2.77 9.27
N LEU A 111 -15.27 1.86 9.89
CA LEU A 111 -15.59 0.43 9.95
C LEU A 111 -15.78 -0.03 11.38
N LEU A 112 -16.88 -0.75 11.62
CA LEU A 112 -17.16 -1.44 12.89
C LEU A 112 -16.46 -2.81 12.97
N ASN A 113 -16.06 -3.36 11.82
CA ASN A 113 -15.47 -4.69 11.68
C ASN A 113 -14.59 -4.74 10.42
N ARG A 114 -13.39 -5.32 10.52
CA ARG A 114 -12.47 -5.53 9.38
C ARG A 114 -12.68 -6.86 8.66
N ASN A 115 -13.60 -7.70 9.11
CA ASN A 115 -14.01 -8.92 8.39
C ASN A 115 -14.94 -8.58 7.21
N ILE A 116 -14.48 -7.68 6.35
CA ILE A 116 -15.08 -7.33 5.06
C ILE A 116 -14.07 -7.63 3.96
N THR A 117 -14.57 -7.91 2.77
CA THR A 117 -13.78 -8.07 1.55
C THR A 117 -13.33 -6.72 1.01
N ILE A 118 -12.31 -6.72 0.16
CA ILE A 118 -11.86 -5.53 -0.57
C ILE A 118 -12.95 -5.01 -1.51
N GLU A 119 -13.77 -5.90 -2.09
CA GLU A 119 -14.94 -5.52 -2.88
C GLU A 119 -15.98 -4.75 -2.04
N GLU A 120 -16.34 -5.26 -0.86
CA GLU A 120 -17.25 -4.57 0.05
C GLU A 120 -16.69 -3.21 0.50
N LEU A 121 -15.38 -3.14 0.79
CA LEU A 121 -14.73 -1.87 1.13
C LEU A 121 -14.81 -0.86 -0.03
N LEU A 122 -14.62 -1.32 -1.27
CA LEU A 122 -14.77 -0.49 -2.46
C LEU A 122 -16.20 0.05 -2.59
N HIS A 123 -17.22 -0.78 -2.38
CA HIS A 123 -18.63 -0.34 -2.36
C HIS A 123 -18.91 0.75 -1.31
N LEU A 124 -18.28 0.65 -0.12
CA LEU A 124 -18.45 1.63 0.96
C LEU A 124 -17.90 3.02 0.62
N THR A 125 -17.01 3.14 -0.37
CA THR A 125 -16.53 4.45 -0.85
C THR A 125 -17.63 5.29 -1.50
N ARG A 126 -18.74 4.66 -1.93
CA ARG A 126 -19.83 5.27 -2.71
C ARG A 126 -19.37 5.92 -4.02
N LYS A 127 -18.16 5.60 -4.50
CA LYS A 127 -17.70 6.01 -5.82
C LYS A 127 -18.21 5.01 -6.86
N SER A 128 -18.40 5.47 -8.09
CA SER A 128 -18.89 4.61 -9.18
C SER A 128 -17.86 3.52 -9.49
N ILE A 129 -18.27 2.26 -9.35
CA ILE A 129 -17.44 1.09 -9.61
C ILE A 129 -17.18 0.92 -11.11
N ASP A 130 -18.06 1.50 -11.95
CA ASP A 130 -17.84 1.57 -13.39
C ASP A 130 -16.58 2.38 -13.75
N ILE A 131 -16.19 3.31 -12.86
CA ILE A 131 -15.02 4.16 -13.03
C ILE A 131 -13.85 3.62 -12.20
N TYR A 132 -14.05 3.48 -10.90
CA TYR A 132 -13.02 3.04 -9.95
C TYR A 132 -13.23 1.57 -9.59
N LYS A 133 -12.39 0.70 -10.13
CA LYS A 133 -12.57 -0.76 -10.06
C LYS A 133 -11.71 -1.45 -9.02
N TYR A 134 -10.63 -0.80 -8.58
CA TYR A 134 -9.60 -1.48 -7.82
C TYR A 134 -9.16 -0.66 -6.61
N LEU A 135 -8.81 -1.38 -5.54
CA LEU A 135 -8.04 -0.87 -4.42
C LEU A 135 -6.62 -1.42 -4.51
N ALA A 136 -5.64 -0.55 -4.28
CA ALA A 136 -4.24 -0.90 -4.18
C ALA A 136 -3.71 -0.65 -2.78
N THR A 137 -2.67 -1.39 -2.39
CA THR A 137 -1.91 -1.09 -1.18
C THR A 137 -1.20 0.26 -1.33
N ASN A 138 -1.10 1.01 -0.24
CA ASN A 138 -0.37 2.27 -0.28
C ASN A 138 1.15 2.08 -0.47
N ASP A 139 1.73 1.02 0.10
CA ASP A 139 3.20 0.88 0.24
C ASP A 139 3.88 0.03 -0.83
N THR A 140 3.12 -0.82 -1.53
CA THR A 140 3.64 -1.68 -2.62
C THR A 140 2.93 -1.41 -3.93
N LYS A 141 1.92 -0.53 -3.93
CA LYS A 141 1.12 -0.16 -5.10
C LYS A 141 0.51 -1.38 -5.84
N ARG A 142 0.46 -2.54 -5.18
CA ARG A 142 -0.15 -3.77 -5.72
C ARG A 142 -1.65 -3.64 -5.61
N ILE A 143 -2.35 -3.99 -6.70
CA ILE A 143 -3.80 -4.16 -6.70
C ILE A 143 -4.18 -5.38 -5.84
N LEU A 144 -5.11 -5.17 -4.91
CA LEU A 144 -5.64 -6.17 -4.00
C LEU A 144 -6.65 -7.09 -4.70
N ASN A 145 -6.77 -8.33 -4.23
CA ASN A 145 -7.80 -9.24 -4.73
C ASN A 145 -9.15 -8.84 -4.13
N SER A 146 -10.22 -8.82 -4.94
CA SER A 146 -11.57 -8.46 -4.49
C SER A 146 -12.04 -9.31 -3.30
N ASN A 147 -11.68 -10.59 -3.30
CA ASN A 147 -12.06 -11.56 -2.26
C ASN A 147 -11.14 -11.54 -1.02
N GLU A 148 -10.05 -10.76 -1.04
CA GLU A 148 -9.15 -10.63 0.10
C GLU A 148 -9.87 -9.93 1.26
N LYS A 149 -9.67 -10.41 2.49
CA LYS A 149 -10.28 -9.79 3.67
C LYS A 149 -9.38 -8.70 4.23
N LEU A 150 -9.99 -7.57 4.59
CA LEU A 150 -9.25 -6.45 5.19
C LEU A 150 -8.55 -6.84 6.50
N SER A 151 -9.16 -7.72 7.30
CA SER A 151 -8.56 -8.28 8.53
C SER A 151 -7.21 -8.97 8.32
N ASN A 152 -6.93 -9.46 7.11
CA ASN A 152 -5.68 -10.18 6.80
C ASN A 152 -4.55 -9.24 6.39
N LEU A 153 -4.87 -7.99 6.06
CA LEU A 153 -3.91 -7.06 5.46
C LEU A 153 -3.13 -6.24 6.49
N ASN A 154 -3.60 -6.14 7.73
CA ASN A 154 -3.07 -5.25 8.77
C ASN A 154 -2.77 -3.83 8.25
N LYS A 155 -3.63 -3.31 7.36
CA LYS A 155 -3.50 -1.99 6.73
C LYS A 155 -4.80 -1.23 6.78
N THR A 156 -4.71 0.09 6.93
CA THR A 156 -5.85 1.02 6.92
C THR A 156 -5.73 2.10 5.86
N LYS A 157 -4.70 2.05 5.01
CA LYS A 157 -4.45 3.05 3.96
C LYS A 157 -4.37 2.36 2.60
N PHE A 158 -5.22 2.82 1.68
CA PHE A 158 -5.35 2.24 0.33
C PHE A 158 -5.43 3.34 -0.73
N ILE A 159 -5.23 2.94 -1.98
CA ILE A 159 -5.34 3.81 -3.14
C ILE A 159 -6.48 3.32 -4.04
N LEU A 160 -7.32 4.24 -4.50
CA LEU A 160 -8.45 3.94 -5.39
C LEU A 160 -8.07 4.19 -6.86
N ILE A 161 -8.22 3.16 -7.71
CA ILE A 161 -7.62 3.09 -9.06
C ILE A 161 -8.65 2.77 -10.14
N LYS A 162 -8.50 3.37 -11.33
CA LYS A 162 -9.24 3.04 -12.55
C LYS A 162 -8.57 1.92 -13.35
N GLU A 163 -9.32 1.25 -14.24
CA GLU A 163 -8.76 0.18 -15.09
C GLU A 163 -7.56 0.62 -15.94
N ASN A 164 -7.60 1.83 -16.50
CA ASN A 164 -6.53 2.35 -17.36
C ASN A 164 -5.29 2.84 -16.58
N GLU A 165 -5.34 2.81 -15.25
CA GLU A 165 -4.26 3.24 -14.36
C GLU A 165 -3.50 2.03 -13.76
N MET A 166 -3.77 0.81 -14.26
CA MET A 166 -3.05 -0.40 -13.87
C MET A 166 -2.19 -1.00 -14.99
N CYS A 167 -1.19 -1.76 -14.57
CA CYS A 167 -0.33 -2.59 -15.42
C CYS A 167 -0.30 -4.03 -14.90
N LEU A 168 -0.12 -4.98 -15.82
CA LEU A 168 0.04 -6.39 -15.49
C LEU A 168 1.53 -6.73 -15.52
N VAL A 169 2.01 -7.39 -14.48
CA VAL A 169 3.41 -7.79 -14.29
C VAL A 169 3.47 -9.30 -14.11
N LEU A 170 4.36 -9.96 -14.85
CA LEU A 170 4.72 -11.36 -14.68
C LEU A 170 6.19 -11.44 -14.27
N ILE A 171 6.46 -12.16 -13.19
CA ILE A 171 7.83 -12.43 -12.72
C ILE A 171 8.08 -13.92 -12.85
N LYS A 172 9.08 -14.30 -13.64
CA LYS A 172 9.56 -15.68 -13.77
C LYS A 172 10.77 -15.88 -12.86
N LYS A 173 10.84 -17.01 -12.15
CA LYS A 173 12.04 -17.40 -11.40
C LYS A 173 13.04 -18.04 -12.36
N SER A 174 14.28 -17.55 -12.38
CA SER A 174 15.37 -18.24 -13.06
C SER A 174 15.99 -19.24 -12.10
N ASN A 175 15.95 -20.52 -12.43
CA ASN A 175 16.90 -21.48 -11.88
C ASN A 175 18.10 -21.48 -12.84
N ASP A 176 19.19 -20.84 -12.41
CA ASP A 176 20.50 -20.77 -13.09
C ASP A 176 20.65 -19.87 -14.32
N LEU A 177 21.85 -19.28 -14.43
CA LEU A 177 22.35 -18.31 -15.41
C LEU A 177 22.46 -18.82 -16.87
N GLN A 178 21.77 -19.91 -17.25
CA GLN A 178 21.79 -20.39 -18.64
C GLN A 178 20.79 -19.63 -19.52
N PRO A 179 21.07 -19.44 -20.83
CA PRO A 179 20.10 -18.87 -21.75
C PRO A 179 18.89 -19.81 -21.84
N ILE A 180 17.76 -19.36 -21.31
CA ILE A 180 16.56 -20.19 -21.19
C ILE A 180 15.87 -20.28 -22.56
N HIS A 181 15.85 -21.49 -23.14
CA HIS A 181 14.72 -21.91 -23.96
C HIS A 181 13.54 -22.16 -23.01
N VAL A 182 12.54 -21.29 -23.07
CA VAL A 182 11.38 -21.32 -22.17
C VAL A 182 10.51 -22.52 -22.54
N THR A 183 10.60 -23.60 -21.77
CA THR A 183 9.49 -24.56 -21.64
C THR A 183 8.73 -24.19 -20.38
N GLU A 184 7.48 -23.80 -20.62
CA GLU A 184 6.50 -23.27 -19.66
C GLU A 184 6.15 -24.30 -18.57
N GLU A 185 5.50 -23.82 -17.51
CA GLU A 185 4.94 -24.55 -16.38
C GLU A 185 5.88 -24.77 -15.19
N GLU A 186 6.15 -23.72 -14.41
CA GLU A 186 6.18 -23.78 -12.94
C GLU A 186 6.30 -22.35 -12.35
N ASN A 187 5.21 -21.85 -11.74
CA ASN A 187 5.09 -20.56 -11.01
C ASN A 187 4.97 -19.25 -11.83
N GLU A 188 4.13 -19.20 -12.87
CA GLU A 188 3.70 -17.93 -13.44
C GLU A 188 2.64 -17.26 -12.56
N LYS A 189 3.03 -16.26 -11.75
CA LYS A 189 2.09 -15.44 -10.98
C LYS A 189 1.94 -14.07 -11.62
N TYR A 190 0.82 -13.85 -12.29
CA TYR A 190 0.42 -12.52 -12.76
C TYR A 190 0.02 -11.63 -11.58
N GLN A 191 0.58 -10.42 -11.55
CA GLN A 191 0.31 -9.42 -10.52
C GLN A 191 -0.09 -8.11 -11.18
N ARG A 192 -1.02 -7.39 -10.57
CA ARG A 192 -1.47 -6.07 -11.05
C ARG A 192 -0.88 -4.99 -10.14
N PHE A 193 -0.34 -3.95 -10.76
CA PHE A 193 0.21 -2.78 -10.06
C PHE A 193 -0.35 -1.50 -10.66
N ILE A 194 -0.30 -0.39 -9.91
CA ILE A 194 -0.51 0.94 -10.47
C ILE A 194 0.58 1.23 -11.52
N VAL A 195 0.24 1.91 -12.61
CA VAL A 195 1.20 2.23 -13.69
C VAL A 195 2.45 2.98 -13.21
N CYS A 196 2.34 3.86 -12.22
CA CYS A 196 3.50 4.56 -11.66
C CYS A 196 4.14 3.86 -10.46
N ALA A 197 3.77 2.61 -10.17
CA ALA A 197 4.57 1.79 -9.25
C ALA A 197 6.00 1.67 -9.80
N THR A 198 6.97 1.59 -8.90
CA THR A 198 8.38 1.47 -9.23
C THR A 198 8.85 0.01 -9.18
N ILE A 199 10.02 -0.26 -9.75
CA ILE A 199 10.68 -1.56 -9.59
C ILE A 199 10.89 -1.91 -8.10
N ALA A 200 11.18 -0.91 -7.26
CA ALA A 200 11.26 -1.10 -5.81
C ALA A 200 9.95 -1.61 -5.19
N ASP A 201 8.81 -1.06 -5.63
CA ASP A 201 7.49 -1.48 -5.16
C ASP A 201 7.20 -2.95 -5.53
N VAL A 202 7.56 -3.36 -6.74
CA VAL A 202 7.43 -4.75 -7.21
C VAL A 202 8.31 -5.70 -6.38
N ASN A 203 9.57 -5.33 -6.14
CA ASN A 203 10.47 -6.13 -5.30
C ASN A 203 9.94 -6.29 -3.87
N LYS A 204 9.43 -5.20 -3.28
CA LYS A 204 8.90 -5.19 -1.92
C LYS A 204 7.67 -6.11 -1.75
N GLU A 205 6.80 -6.16 -2.76
CA GLU A 205 5.64 -7.05 -2.75
C GLU A 205 6.02 -8.54 -2.80
N ASN A 206 7.13 -8.87 -3.47
CA ASN A 206 7.49 -10.26 -3.73
C ASN A 206 8.35 -10.92 -2.64
N GLN A 207 8.74 -10.19 -1.58
CA GLN A 207 9.27 -10.70 -0.30
C GLN A 207 10.29 -11.86 -0.40
N GLN A 208 11.22 -11.81 -1.36
CA GLN A 208 12.38 -12.70 -1.40
C GLN A 208 13.62 -11.84 -1.23
N ASP A 209 14.12 -11.73 0.00
CA ASP A 209 15.43 -11.18 0.37
C ASP A 209 16.03 -10.12 -0.59
N ILE A 210 15.52 -8.88 -0.47
CA ILE A 210 15.68 -7.75 -1.43
C ILE A 210 17.15 -7.39 -1.73
N LEU A 211 18.09 -7.82 -0.90
CA LEU A 211 19.49 -7.40 -1.05
C LEU A 211 20.20 -8.03 -2.26
N HIS A 212 19.69 -9.13 -2.82
CA HIS A 212 20.43 -9.89 -3.84
C HIS A 212 19.61 -10.26 -5.08
N GLN A 213 18.34 -9.88 -5.18
CA GLN A 213 17.52 -10.19 -6.36
C GLN A 213 17.23 -8.97 -7.22
N TYR A 214 17.42 -9.14 -8.53
CA TYR A 214 17.22 -8.12 -9.55
C TYR A 214 16.18 -8.59 -10.56
N LEU A 215 15.40 -7.64 -11.10
CA LEU A 215 14.39 -7.91 -12.11
C LEU A 215 14.97 -7.62 -13.49
N LEU A 216 15.32 -8.68 -14.22
CA LEU A 216 15.82 -8.61 -15.58
C LEU A 216 14.64 -8.40 -16.55
N TYR A 217 14.63 -7.27 -17.24
CA TYR A 217 13.66 -6.94 -18.27
C TYR A 217 14.18 -7.31 -19.66
N SER A 218 13.33 -7.94 -20.46
CA SER A 218 13.63 -8.35 -21.84
C SER A 218 14.93 -9.16 -22.00
N ASN A 219 15.37 -9.88 -20.96
CA ASN A 219 16.64 -10.61 -20.89
C ASN A 219 17.92 -9.78 -21.00
N ASP A 220 17.81 -8.45 -21.00
CA ASP A 220 18.93 -7.58 -21.37
C ASP A 220 19.33 -6.61 -20.28
N ILE A 221 18.35 -6.05 -19.56
CA ILE A 221 18.59 -4.93 -18.65
C ILE A 221 17.97 -5.12 -17.28
N VAL A 222 18.68 -4.68 -16.26
CA VAL A 222 18.17 -4.52 -14.90
C VAL A 222 17.90 -3.02 -14.69
N PRO A 223 16.64 -2.56 -14.77
CA PRO A 223 16.30 -1.17 -14.50
C PRO A 223 16.67 -0.77 -13.07
N SER A 224 17.03 0.50 -12.86
CA SER A 224 17.13 1.06 -11.50
C SER A 224 15.82 0.93 -10.74
N THR A 225 15.93 0.86 -9.40
CA THR A 225 14.80 0.59 -8.50
C THR A 225 13.74 1.69 -8.50
N ASP A 226 14.10 2.91 -8.87
CA ASP A 226 13.24 4.09 -8.94
C ASP A 226 12.48 4.22 -10.28
N ILE A 227 12.80 3.38 -11.28
CA ILE A 227 12.10 3.39 -12.56
C ILE A 227 10.65 2.97 -12.36
N GLN A 228 9.73 3.76 -12.92
CA GLN A 228 8.28 3.52 -12.88
C GLN A 228 7.85 2.54 -13.98
N LEU A 229 6.86 1.68 -13.70
CA LEU A 229 6.39 0.68 -14.65
C LEU A 229 5.83 1.28 -15.94
N ILE A 230 5.31 2.51 -15.87
CA ILE A 230 4.83 3.28 -17.02
C ILE A 230 5.92 3.50 -18.08
N THR A 231 7.21 3.41 -17.75
CA THR A 231 8.28 3.54 -18.75
C THR A 231 8.38 2.33 -19.67
N PHE A 232 7.91 1.15 -19.24
CA PHE A 232 7.98 -0.06 -20.08
C PHE A 232 6.81 -0.16 -21.08
N GLN A 233 6.07 0.94 -21.30
CA GLN A 233 4.86 1.04 -22.10
C GLN A 233 4.92 0.25 -23.43
N SER A 234 4.16 -0.84 -23.50
CA SER A 234 3.68 -1.42 -24.77
C SER A 234 2.40 -2.22 -24.54
N GLU A 235 1.24 -1.57 -24.34
CA GLU A 235 -0.14 -2.12 -24.42
C GLU A 235 -0.45 -3.50 -23.77
N SER A 236 0.45 -4.08 -22.97
CA SER A 236 0.41 -5.49 -22.56
C SER A 236 1.36 -5.76 -21.39
N LEU A 237 1.28 -7.00 -20.91
CA LEU A 237 2.02 -7.59 -19.81
C LEU A 237 3.53 -7.24 -19.78
N ILE A 238 3.99 -6.66 -18.67
CA ILE A 238 5.41 -6.46 -18.38
C ILE A 238 5.99 -7.76 -17.83
N GLN A 239 7.03 -8.28 -18.47
CA GLN A 239 7.68 -9.52 -18.04
C GLN A 239 9.07 -9.26 -17.48
N PHE A 240 9.32 -9.78 -16.28
CA PHE A 240 10.62 -9.78 -15.64
C PHE A 240 11.08 -11.21 -15.34
N ILE A 241 12.39 -11.41 -15.32
CA ILE A 241 13.04 -12.61 -14.78
C ILE A 241 13.78 -12.21 -13.51
N ALA A 242 13.51 -12.89 -12.40
CA ALA A 242 14.28 -12.71 -11.18
C ALA A 242 15.65 -13.37 -11.34
N ILE A 243 16.71 -12.60 -11.10
CA ILE A 243 18.11 -13.04 -11.14
C ILE A 243 18.82 -12.66 -9.84
N ASP A 244 19.78 -13.46 -9.40
CA ASP A 244 20.48 -13.26 -8.12
C ASP A 244 21.75 -12.37 -8.22
N GLN A 245 22.05 -11.90 -9.42
CA GLN A 245 23.24 -11.09 -9.68
C GLN A 245 22.89 -9.90 -10.56
N ASN A 246 23.39 -8.73 -10.20
CA ASN A 246 23.26 -7.56 -11.04
C ASN A 246 24.12 -7.71 -12.30
N LEU A 247 23.79 -6.93 -13.33
CA LEU A 247 24.59 -6.87 -14.54
C LEU A 247 25.77 -5.89 -14.36
N PRO A 248 26.93 -6.14 -15.01
CA PRO A 248 28.19 -5.48 -14.66
C PRO A 248 28.35 -4.05 -15.19
N ILE A 249 27.66 -3.68 -16.27
CA ILE A 249 27.73 -2.31 -16.81
C ILE A 249 26.55 -1.52 -16.29
N THR A 250 26.78 -0.32 -15.79
CA THR A 250 25.73 0.68 -15.54
C THR A 250 25.69 1.70 -16.68
N VAL A 251 24.54 1.85 -17.32
CA VAL A 251 24.31 2.87 -18.35
C VAL A 251 23.31 3.90 -17.85
N THR A 252 23.58 5.17 -18.13
CA THR A 252 22.64 6.28 -17.91
C THR A 252 22.37 6.99 -19.22
N ILE A 253 21.10 7.03 -19.62
CA ILE A 253 20.65 7.73 -20.83
C ILE A 253 19.84 8.94 -20.40
N LYS A 254 20.13 10.09 -21.00
CA LYS A 254 19.45 11.36 -20.72
C LYS A 254 18.73 11.84 -21.97
N ASN A 255 17.44 12.14 -21.83
CA ASN A 255 16.71 12.92 -22.82
C ASN A 255 16.63 14.37 -22.32
N THR A 256 17.37 15.25 -22.98
CA THR A 256 17.48 16.67 -22.65
C THR A 256 16.20 17.45 -22.94
N GLU A 257 15.37 17.01 -23.89
CA GLU A 257 14.12 17.69 -24.25
C GLU A 257 13.08 17.62 -23.12
N VAL A 258 12.98 16.46 -22.47
CA VAL A 258 12.01 16.21 -21.39
C VAL A 258 12.65 16.25 -20.00
N ASN A 259 13.94 16.57 -19.91
CA ASN A 259 14.74 16.54 -18.67
C ASN A 259 14.54 15.25 -17.86
N LYS A 260 14.53 14.11 -18.56
CA LYS A 260 14.42 12.77 -17.94
C LYS A 260 15.70 12.00 -18.14
N SER A 261 16.09 11.24 -17.13
CA SER A 261 17.21 10.30 -17.18
C SER A 261 16.73 8.92 -16.76
N ILE A 262 17.26 7.91 -17.43
CA ILE A 262 16.97 6.51 -17.14
C ILE A 262 18.30 5.81 -16.93
N GLN A 263 18.40 5.06 -15.83
CA GLN A 263 19.57 4.30 -15.48
C GLN A 263 19.20 2.82 -15.41
N PHE A 264 20.06 1.98 -15.96
CA PHE A 264 19.90 0.53 -15.90
C PHE A 264 21.26 -0.14 -16.00
N ASN A 265 21.32 -1.40 -15.56
CA ASN A 265 22.48 -2.24 -15.73
C ASN A 265 22.29 -3.21 -16.89
N CYS A 266 23.35 -3.55 -17.62
CA CYS A 266 23.32 -4.42 -18.79
C CYS A 266 24.58 -5.31 -18.88
N ARG A 267 24.52 -6.34 -19.74
CA ARG A 267 25.67 -7.21 -20.01
C ARG A 267 26.73 -6.50 -20.84
N LEU A 268 27.99 -6.92 -20.72
CA LEU A 268 29.12 -6.48 -21.56
C LEU A 268 28.91 -6.70 -23.06
N SER A 269 28.04 -7.63 -23.43
CA SER A 269 27.75 -7.96 -24.82
C SER A 269 26.64 -7.13 -25.45
N ILE A 270 26.11 -6.11 -24.76
CA ILE A 270 25.03 -5.27 -25.31
C ILE A 270 25.58 -4.43 -26.48
N THR A 271 24.83 -4.38 -27.58
CA THR A 271 25.18 -3.54 -28.73
C THR A 271 24.58 -2.15 -28.60
N ILE A 272 25.18 -1.14 -29.24
CA ILE A 272 24.62 0.22 -29.29
C ILE A 272 23.20 0.20 -29.89
N LYS A 273 22.99 -0.57 -30.96
CA LYS A 273 21.66 -0.75 -31.55
C LYS A 273 20.62 -1.26 -30.56
N ARG A 274 20.98 -2.23 -29.70
CA ARG A 274 20.07 -2.75 -28.67
C ARG A 274 19.84 -1.72 -27.58
N LEU A 275 20.91 -1.05 -27.12
CA LEU A 275 20.84 0.03 -26.15
C LEU A 275 19.92 1.15 -26.62
N TYR A 276 20.03 1.53 -27.90
CA TYR A 276 19.21 2.55 -28.53
C TYR A 276 17.74 2.14 -28.58
N GLY A 277 17.45 0.89 -28.97
CA GLY A 277 16.09 0.36 -28.95
C GLY A 277 15.46 0.40 -27.55
N ILE A 278 16.21 0.01 -26.52
CA ILE A 278 15.78 0.07 -25.12
C ILE A 278 15.52 1.51 -24.70
N ALA A 279 16.42 2.44 -25.03
CA ALA A 279 16.26 3.86 -24.74
C ALA A 279 14.97 4.42 -25.35
N CYS A 280 14.76 4.19 -26.65
CA CYS A 280 13.55 4.64 -27.34
C CYS A 280 12.29 4.08 -26.70
N GLN A 281 12.29 2.79 -26.34
CA GLN A 281 11.16 2.17 -25.66
C GLN A 281 10.88 2.85 -24.31
N LEU A 282 11.91 2.98 -23.46
CA LEU A 282 11.75 3.51 -22.11
C LEU A 282 11.36 5.01 -22.08
N PHE A 283 11.75 5.77 -23.11
CA PHE A 283 11.35 7.16 -23.27
C PHE A 283 10.09 7.35 -24.15
N CYS A 284 9.50 6.28 -24.66
CA CYS A 284 8.36 6.33 -25.60
C CYS A 284 8.66 7.17 -26.86
N LEU A 285 9.88 7.05 -27.39
CA LEU A 285 10.36 7.80 -28.55
C LEU A 285 10.29 6.95 -29.82
N LYS A 286 10.00 7.61 -30.94
CA LYS A 286 10.11 6.98 -32.25
C LYS A 286 11.56 7.01 -32.72
N ARG A 287 12.11 5.82 -32.95
CA ARG A 287 13.53 5.62 -33.30
C ARG A 287 14.04 6.43 -34.51
N GLU A 288 13.15 6.82 -35.43
CA GLU A 288 13.51 7.58 -36.62
C GLU A 288 13.84 9.07 -36.36
N TYR A 289 13.46 9.61 -35.19
CA TYR A 289 13.65 11.03 -34.87
C TYR A 289 14.77 11.31 -33.87
N TYR A 290 15.44 10.27 -33.38
CA TYR A 290 16.42 10.39 -32.31
C TYR A 290 17.73 9.70 -32.70
N CYS A 291 18.81 10.02 -32.00
CA CYS A 291 20.09 9.33 -32.08
C CYS A 291 20.73 9.26 -30.68
N LEU A 292 21.64 8.30 -30.48
CA LEU A 292 22.48 8.26 -29.29
C LEU A 292 23.75 9.07 -29.52
N ILE A 293 24.09 9.92 -28.55
CA ILE A 293 25.29 10.74 -28.55
C ILE A 293 26.10 10.42 -27.28
N MET A 294 27.39 10.16 -27.45
CA MET A 294 28.34 10.01 -26.35
C MET A 294 29.57 10.86 -26.66
N ASN A 295 29.96 11.73 -25.72
CA ASN A 295 31.14 12.61 -25.86
C ASN A 295 31.16 13.41 -27.19
N GLU A 296 30.03 14.00 -27.56
CA GLU A 296 29.84 14.79 -28.80
C GLU A 296 29.91 13.99 -30.11
N THR A 297 30.10 12.67 -30.04
CA THR A 297 30.04 11.75 -31.18
C THR A 297 28.70 11.01 -31.23
N THR A 298 28.14 10.93 -32.44
CA THR A 298 26.96 10.07 -32.71
C THR A 298 27.43 8.62 -32.74
N LEU A 299 26.77 7.75 -31.99
CA LEU A 299 27.05 6.31 -31.99
C LEU A 299 26.33 5.65 -33.15
N ASP A 300 27.03 4.82 -33.92
CA ASP A 300 26.43 4.10 -35.05
C ASP A 300 25.91 2.72 -34.62
N ASP A 301 24.99 2.15 -35.39
CA ASP A 301 24.24 0.94 -35.04
C ASP A 301 25.14 -0.33 -34.91
N ASP A 302 26.38 -0.29 -35.41
CA ASP A 302 27.33 -1.42 -35.43
C ASP A 302 28.38 -1.39 -34.29
N ASP A 303 28.36 -0.38 -33.43
CA ASP A 303 29.31 -0.27 -32.31
C ASP A 303 28.91 -1.19 -31.11
N VAL A 304 29.91 -1.69 -30.39
CA VAL A 304 29.74 -2.47 -29.13
C VAL A 304 30.13 -1.58 -27.93
N CYS A 305 29.33 -1.63 -26.86
CA CYS A 305 29.55 -0.89 -25.62
C CYS A 305 30.79 -1.37 -24.84
#